data_AF-A0A916WZG9-F1
#
_entry.id   AF-A0A916WZG9-F1
#
_cell.length_a   1.000
_cell.length_b   1.000
_cell.length_c   1.000
_cell.angle_alpha   90.00
_cell.angle_beta   90.00
_cell.angle_gamma   90.00
#
_symmetry.space_group_name_H-M   'P 1'
#
loop_
_entity.id
_entity.type
_entity.pdbx_description
1 polymer ?
#
loop_
_entity_poly.entity_id
_entity_poly.type
_entity_poly.pdbx_seq_one_letter_code
_entity_poly.pdbx_strand_id
1 'polypeptide(L)'
;MREFWKSAGYHLVDRTKSGWLAVTPDLLRAYYTRPEIHPVDESCSAEHALFEKLMADPFASVAVTEIGAIADKDTIDNYNVVLAFRDHLVKHGTIEAAYAALFQNSGLLVPPVFLDQLVHLILRNILRRTQDPVRLKAAELFFREQVVTLENGTVMVADAEIVAMMSETGGFGGLGALLMEAGTPMREVALDVLGEDNADIYWERSDRFDTALDFRFTQPGPDAFARVLEAWIQHFFQTDVRVQPVQKIRDDQWSWHVGLDADSTVILNALYEGKALTEAENLQIISLFRLDFENRSSVQPAQRGKPVWLALSMTKDRKIRMKPQNLLVNLPLASRS
;
A
#
# COMPACT_ATOMS: atom_id res chain seq x y z
N MET A 1 7.46 22.29 -5.77
CA MET A 1 7.23 20.95 -5.17
C MET A 1 7.29 19.98 -6.34
N ARG A 2 8.10 18.92 -6.27
CA ARG A 2 8.19 17.97 -7.40
C ARG A 2 6.85 17.21 -7.50
N GLU A 3 6.35 17.05 -8.72
CA GLU A 3 5.18 16.21 -8.98
C GLU A 3 5.64 14.76 -9.04
N PHE A 4 4.92 13.87 -8.35
CA PHE A 4 5.11 12.43 -8.39
C PHE A 4 3.76 11.77 -8.08
N TRP A 5 3.58 10.53 -8.52
CA TRP A 5 2.34 9.75 -8.35
C TRP A 5 1.08 10.54 -8.71
N LYS A 6 1.01 11.02 -9.96
CA LYS A 6 -0.22 11.64 -10.48
C LYS A 6 -1.40 10.67 -10.40
N SER A 7 -1.12 9.39 -10.63
CA SER A 7 -2.02 8.24 -10.50
C SER A 7 -2.62 8.08 -9.10
N ALA A 8 -2.01 8.63 -8.04
CA ALA A 8 -2.62 8.64 -6.71
C ALA A 8 -3.95 9.40 -6.68
N GLY A 9 -4.19 10.34 -7.61
CA GLY A 9 -5.40 11.18 -7.58
C GLY A 9 -5.32 12.31 -6.55
N TYR A 10 -4.12 12.70 -6.13
CA TYR A 10 -3.91 13.75 -5.12
C TYR A 10 -4.50 15.13 -5.52
N HIS A 11 -4.64 15.38 -6.82
CA HIS A 11 -5.25 16.59 -7.36
C HIS A 11 -6.78 16.64 -7.20
N LEU A 12 -7.40 15.52 -6.84
CA LEU A 12 -8.85 15.41 -6.63
C LEU A 12 -9.25 15.74 -5.20
N VAL A 13 -8.29 15.89 -4.27
CA VAL A 13 -8.55 16.03 -2.83
C VAL A 13 -7.95 17.30 -2.26
N ASP A 14 -8.57 17.81 -1.19
CA ASP A 14 -8.08 18.96 -0.45
C ASP A 14 -7.49 18.57 0.91
N ARG A 15 -6.45 19.29 1.34
CA ARG A 15 -5.89 19.11 2.68
C ARG A 15 -6.69 19.92 3.70
N THR A 16 -7.20 19.26 4.73
CA THR A 16 -7.87 19.91 5.85
C THR A 16 -6.85 20.62 6.76
N LYS A 17 -7.36 21.37 7.75
CA LYS A 17 -6.53 22.03 8.77
C LYS A 17 -5.73 21.04 9.63
N SER A 18 -6.20 19.80 9.81
CA SER A 18 -5.44 18.76 10.52
C SER A 18 -4.31 18.17 9.65
N GLY A 19 -4.24 18.53 8.37
CA GLY A 19 -3.27 18.01 7.42
C GLY A 19 -3.69 16.72 6.73
N TRP A 20 -4.87 16.19 7.05
CA TRP A 20 -5.50 15.02 6.43
C TRP A 20 -6.21 15.39 5.12
N LEU A 21 -6.62 14.40 4.32
CA LEU A 21 -7.26 14.59 3.04
C LEU A 21 -8.78 14.53 3.17
N ALA A 22 -9.47 15.58 2.74
CA ALA A 22 -10.93 15.64 2.70
C ALA A 22 -11.48 14.73 1.60
N VAL A 23 -12.67 14.15 1.84
CA VAL A 23 -13.45 13.50 0.79
C VAL A 23 -14.16 14.58 -0.02
N THR A 24 -13.85 14.64 -1.31
CA THR A 24 -14.31 15.68 -2.23
C THR A 24 -15.27 15.10 -3.29
N PRO A 25 -16.10 15.95 -3.93
CA PRO A 25 -16.90 15.52 -5.07
C PRO A 25 -16.07 14.87 -6.17
N ASP A 26 -14.91 15.43 -6.49
CA ASP A 26 -14.07 14.98 -7.61
C ASP A 26 -13.41 13.63 -7.34
N LEU A 27 -13.04 13.35 -6.08
CA LEU A 27 -12.57 12.03 -5.69
C LEU A 27 -13.67 10.98 -5.89
N LEU A 28 -14.90 11.28 -5.45
CA LEU A 28 -16.02 10.35 -5.59
C LEU A 28 -16.36 10.09 -7.06
N ARG A 29 -16.35 11.12 -7.91
CA ARG A 29 -16.54 10.97 -9.36
C ARG A 29 -15.51 10.04 -9.98
N ALA A 30 -14.25 10.12 -9.56
CA ALA A 30 -13.20 9.23 -10.07
C ALA A 30 -13.49 7.74 -9.81
N TYR A 31 -14.19 7.40 -8.72
CA TYR A 31 -14.66 6.03 -8.47
C TYR A 31 -15.82 5.64 -9.39
N TYR A 32 -16.73 6.55 -9.71
CA TYR A 32 -17.87 6.27 -10.61
C TYR A 32 -17.43 6.14 -12.06
N THR A 33 -16.36 6.82 -12.47
CA THR A 33 -15.80 6.73 -13.83
C THR A 33 -14.99 5.48 -14.08
N ARG A 34 -14.88 4.57 -13.10
CA ARG A 34 -14.19 3.30 -13.28
C ARG A 34 -14.94 2.42 -14.29
N PRO A 35 -14.25 1.60 -15.09
CA PRO A 35 -14.89 0.74 -16.09
C PRO A 35 -15.95 -0.20 -15.51
N GLU A 36 -15.82 -0.59 -14.25
CA GLU A 36 -16.78 -1.48 -13.58
C GLU A 36 -18.12 -0.80 -13.23
N ILE A 37 -18.20 0.53 -13.33
CA ILE A 37 -19.37 1.36 -12.97
C ILE A 37 -19.85 2.23 -14.13
N HIS A 38 -18.92 2.71 -14.96
CA HIS A 38 -19.20 3.60 -16.07
C HIS A 38 -20.12 2.89 -17.08
N PRO A 39 -21.33 3.43 -17.35
CA PRO A 39 -22.26 2.81 -18.29
C PRO A 39 -21.66 2.71 -19.70
N VAL A 40 -22.04 1.66 -20.42
CA VAL A 40 -21.76 1.52 -21.86
C VAL A 40 -23.00 1.88 -22.68
N ASP A 41 -22.87 1.97 -24.00
CA ASP A 41 -23.97 2.37 -24.88
C ASP A 41 -25.16 1.40 -24.79
N GLU A 42 -24.89 0.11 -24.52
CA GLU A 42 -25.90 -0.93 -24.33
C GLU A 42 -26.50 -0.99 -22.91
N SER A 43 -25.98 -0.21 -21.95
CA SER A 43 -26.49 -0.17 -20.57
C SER A 43 -27.94 0.29 -20.52
N CYS A 44 -28.68 -0.18 -19.51
CA CYS A 44 -30.10 0.12 -19.39
C CYS A 44 -30.36 1.59 -18.97
N SER A 45 -31.53 2.13 -19.31
CA SER A 45 -31.88 3.53 -18.98
C SER A 45 -31.82 3.88 -17.48
N ALA A 46 -32.10 2.89 -16.60
CA ALA A 46 -32.01 3.07 -15.15
C ALA A 46 -30.56 3.28 -14.68
N GLU A 47 -29.62 2.55 -15.28
CA GLU A 47 -28.19 2.67 -14.98
C GLU A 47 -27.63 4.03 -15.44
N HIS A 48 -27.95 4.43 -16.67
CA HIS A 48 -27.62 5.77 -17.19
C HIS A 48 -28.18 6.88 -16.28
N ALA A 49 -29.44 6.77 -15.87
CA ALA A 49 -30.06 7.76 -14.98
C ALA A 49 -29.39 7.80 -13.59
N LEU A 50 -29.02 6.65 -13.04
CA LEU A 50 -28.30 6.59 -11.76
C LEU A 50 -26.89 7.20 -11.88
N PHE A 51 -26.16 6.87 -12.94
CA PHE A 51 -24.84 7.42 -13.20
C PHE A 51 -24.87 8.94 -13.33
N GLU A 52 -25.77 9.49 -14.16
CA GLU A 52 -25.93 10.93 -14.35
C GLU A 52 -26.27 11.65 -13.03
N LYS A 53 -27.15 11.06 -12.21
CA LYS A 53 -27.47 11.56 -10.87
C LYS A 53 -26.23 11.66 -9.99
N LEU A 54 -25.39 10.62 -9.96
CA LEU A 54 -24.16 10.57 -9.15
C LEU A 54 -23.06 11.49 -9.71
N MET A 55 -22.99 11.69 -11.02
CA MET A 55 -22.05 12.63 -11.61
C MET A 55 -22.41 14.09 -11.29
N ALA A 56 -23.71 14.41 -11.32
CA ALA A 56 -24.23 15.72 -10.94
C ALA A 56 -24.03 15.99 -9.45
N ASP A 57 -24.47 15.07 -8.59
CA ASP A 57 -24.30 15.14 -7.13
C ASP A 57 -23.65 13.84 -6.60
N PRO A 58 -22.31 13.83 -6.41
CA PRO A 58 -21.59 12.65 -5.95
C PRO A 58 -21.97 12.16 -4.55
N PHE A 59 -22.64 12.99 -3.75
CA PHE A 59 -23.09 12.66 -2.40
C PHE A 59 -24.56 12.24 -2.37
N ALA A 60 -25.25 12.23 -3.52
CA ALA A 60 -26.67 11.93 -3.58
C ALA A 60 -26.99 10.55 -2.99
N SER A 61 -27.97 10.49 -2.09
CA SER A 61 -28.49 9.22 -1.59
C SER A 61 -29.18 8.45 -2.72
N VAL A 62 -28.94 7.13 -2.74
CA VAL A 62 -29.48 6.22 -3.75
C VAL A 62 -30.37 5.21 -3.03
N ALA A 63 -31.63 5.12 -3.42
CA ALA A 63 -32.57 4.16 -2.87
C ALA A 63 -32.30 2.76 -3.43
N VAL A 64 -32.56 1.72 -2.63
CA VAL A 64 -32.42 0.31 -3.04
C VAL A 64 -33.27 0.00 -4.28
N THR A 65 -34.41 0.67 -4.44
CA THR A 65 -35.28 0.52 -5.62
C THR A 65 -34.67 1.10 -6.89
N GLU A 66 -33.82 2.13 -6.79
CA GLU A 66 -33.10 2.70 -7.95
C GLU A 66 -32.05 1.70 -8.46
N ILE A 67 -31.31 1.08 -7.53
CA ILE A 67 -30.32 0.05 -7.87
C ILE A 67 -31.02 -1.19 -8.43
N GLY A 68 -32.09 -1.65 -7.77
CA GLY A 68 -32.85 -2.83 -8.22
C GLY A 68 -33.58 -2.67 -9.55
N ALA A 69 -33.63 -1.46 -10.12
CA ALA A 69 -34.18 -1.21 -11.45
C ALA A 69 -33.16 -1.47 -12.58
N ILE A 70 -31.87 -1.65 -12.24
CA ILE A 70 -30.82 -2.01 -13.20
C ILE A 70 -31.07 -3.45 -13.68
N ALA A 71 -30.93 -3.68 -14.98
CA ALA A 71 -31.21 -4.99 -15.58
C ALA A 71 -30.12 -6.02 -15.29
N ASP A 72 -28.86 -5.59 -15.28
CA ASP A 72 -27.70 -6.45 -15.04
C ASP A 72 -27.42 -6.59 -13.54
N LYS A 73 -27.34 -7.85 -13.09
CA LYS A 73 -27.09 -8.19 -11.69
C LYS A 73 -25.65 -7.91 -11.28
N ASP A 74 -24.69 -8.09 -12.18
CA ASP A 74 -23.28 -7.84 -11.86
C ASP A 74 -23.04 -6.33 -11.67
N THR A 75 -23.69 -5.51 -12.50
CA THR A 75 -23.72 -4.05 -12.33
C THR A 75 -24.36 -3.63 -11.01
N ILE A 76 -25.47 -4.27 -10.59
CA ILE A 76 -26.07 -4.02 -9.27
C ILE A 76 -25.06 -4.26 -8.14
N ASP A 77 -24.34 -5.38 -8.18
CA ASP A 77 -23.35 -5.72 -7.17
C ASP A 77 -22.19 -4.72 -7.15
N ASN A 78 -21.70 -4.28 -8.31
CA ASN A 78 -20.67 -3.25 -8.42
C ASN A 78 -21.13 -1.90 -7.83
N TYR A 79 -22.35 -1.45 -8.14
CA TYR A 79 -22.92 -0.24 -7.55
C TYR A 79 -23.05 -0.36 -6.03
N ASN A 80 -23.52 -1.50 -5.51
CA ASN A 80 -23.62 -1.72 -4.07
C ASN A 80 -22.26 -1.59 -3.37
N VAL A 81 -21.20 -2.15 -3.95
CA VAL A 81 -19.84 -2.05 -3.41
C VAL A 81 -19.35 -0.60 -3.41
N VAL A 82 -19.48 0.12 -4.53
CA VAL A 82 -18.99 1.49 -4.65
C VAL A 82 -19.80 2.46 -3.79
N LEU A 83 -21.11 2.30 -3.69
CA LEU A 83 -21.97 3.14 -2.85
C LEU A 83 -21.72 2.90 -1.36
N ALA A 84 -21.53 1.64 -0.93
CA ALA A 84 -21.16 1.33 0.46
C ALA A 84 -19.80 1.93 0.83
N PHE A 85 -18.84 1.88 -0.10
CA PHE A 85 -17.54 2.50 0.07
C PHE A 85 -17.62 4.03 0.12
N ARG A 86 -18.39 4.65 -0.79
CA ARG A 86 -18.68 6.09 -0.77
C ARG A 86 -19.27 6.50 0.57
N ASP A 87 -20.31 5.83 1.03
CA ASP A 87 -21.00 6.17 2.29
C ASP A 87 -20.05 6.08 3.48
N HIS A 88 -19.13 5.11 3.46
CA HIS A 88 -18.04 5.02 4.45
C HIS A 88 -17.09 6.21 4.38
N LEU A 89 -16.62 6.59 3.20
CA LEU A 89 -15.77 7.78 3.02
C LEU A 89 -16.48 9.04 3.54
N VAL A 90 -17.73 9.25 3.13
CA VAL A 90 -18.54 10.42 3.51
C VAL A 90 -18.76 10.47 5.02
N LYS A 91 -19.09 9.34 5.65
CA LYS A 91 -19.30 9.23 7.10
C LYS A 91 -18.07 9.69 7.90
N HIS A 92 -16.87 9.36 7.43
CA HIS A 92 -15.62 9.67 8.11
C HIS A 92 -14.98 11.00 7.68
N GLY A 93 -15.45 11.58 6.56
CA GLY A 93 -15.11 12.92 6.07
C GLY A 93 -13.68 13.10 5.55
N THR A 94 -12.76 12.21 5.92
CA THR A 94 -11.36 12.21 5.46
C THR A 94 -10.88 10.81 5.10
N ILE A 95 -9.91 10.75 4.19
CA ILE A 95 -9.32 9.51 3.68
C ILE A 95 -8.62 8.74 4.80
N GLU A 96 -7.85 9.42 5.64
CA GLU A 96 -7.18 8.83 6.79
C GLU A 96 -8.17 8.27 7.82
N ALA A 97 -9.21 9.04 8.18
CA ALA A 97 -10.22 8.58 9.13
C ALA A 97 -10.97 7.36 8.58
N ALA A 98 -11.35 7.41 7.31
CA ALA A 98 -12.05 6.30 6.65
C ALA A 98 -11.15 5.06 6.62
N TYR A 99 -9.88 5.19 6.22
CA TYR A 99 -8.94 4.07 6.20
C TYR A 99 -8.75 3.47 7.61
N ALA A 100 -8.50 4.29 8.63
CA ALA A 100 -8.33 3.80 10.00
C ALA A 100 -9.58 3.08 10.53
N ALA A 101 -10.77 3.61 10.21
CA ALA A 101 -12.03 3.02 10.64
C ALA A 101 -12.30 1.63 10.05
N LEU A 102 -11.73 1.30 8.89
CA LEU A 102 -11.88 -0.03 8.28
C LEU A 102 -11.33 -1.15 9.16
N PHE A 103 -10.41 -0.84 10.06
CA PHE A 103 -9.74 -1.83 10.91
C PHE A 103 -10.21 -1.78 12.39
N GLN A 104 -11.22 -0.96 12.70
CA GLN A 104 -11.76 -0.76 14.06
C GLN A 104 -13.20 -1.31 14.22
N ASN A 105 -13.54 -2.39 13.51
CA ASN A 105 -14.89 -3.02 13.44
C ASN A 105 -15.85 -2.41 12.39
N SER A 106 -15.37 -2.09 11.18
CA SER A 106 -16.23 -1.52 10.14
C SER A 106 -17.28 -2.48 9.58
N GLY A 107 -17.08 -3.81 9.66
CA GLY A 107 -17.95 -4.83 9.04
C GLY A 107 -18.06 -4.73 7.52
N LEU A 108 -17.42 -3.71 6.92
CA LEU A 108 -17.48 -3.36 5.52
C LEU A 108 -16.42 -4.15 4.76
N LEU A 109 -16.85 -4.89 3.75
CA LEU A 109 -15.95 -5.55 2.81
C LEU A 109 -15.57 -4.53 1.74
N VAL A 110 -14.31 -4.11 1.75
CA VAL A 110 -13.74 -3.18 0.77
C VAL A 110 -12.81 -3.95 -0.17
N PRO A 111 -12.96 -3.81 -1.50
CA PRO A 111 -12.04 -4.41 -2.46
C PRO A 111 -10.58 -4.01 -2.17
N PRO A 112 -9.60 -4.93 -2.29
CA PRO A 112 -8.19 -4.63 -2.04
C PRO A 112 -7.67 -3.42 -2.83
N VAL A 113 -8.08 -3.28 -4.09
CA VAL A 113 -7.67 -2.14 -4.95
C VAL A 113 -8.10 -0.78 -4.39
N PHE A 114 -9.23 -0.71 -3.67
CA PHE A 114 -9.65 0.54 -3.02
C PHE A 114 -8.78 0.83 -1.80
N LEU A 115 -8.39 -0.20 -1.03
CA LEU A 115 -7.46 -0.04 0.09
C LEU A 115 -6.11 0.49 -0.41
N ASP A 116 -5.57 -0.10 -1.46
CA ASP A 116 -4.30 0.31 -2.06
C ASP A 116 -4.37 1.77 -2.54
N GLN A 117 -5.48 2.17 -3.17
CA GLN A 117 -5.69 3.56 -3.59
C GLN A 117 -5.74 4.54 -2.42
N LEU A 118 -6.42 4.20 -1.31
CA LEU A 118 -6.43 5.03 -0.12
C LEU A 118 -5.03 5.19 0.46
N VAL A 119 -4.28 4.09 0.58
CA VAL A 119 -2.90 4.11 1.07
C VAL A 119 -2.00 4.95 0.17
N HIS A 120 -2.14 4.82 -1.15
CA HIS A 120 -1.40 5.60 -2.14
C HIS A 120 -1.66 7.10 -1.99
N LEU A 121 -2.92 7.52 -1.84
CA LEU A 121 -3.30 8.92 -1.55
C LEU A 121 -2.69 9.43 -0.24
N ILE A 122 -2.79 8.63 0.82
CA ILE A 122 -2.29 9.00 2.15
C ILE A 122 -0.76 9.16 2.10
N LEU A 123 -0.03 8.22 1.50
CA LEU A 123 1.42 8.32 1.37
C LEU A 123 1.83 9.48 0.48
N ARG A 124 1.09 9.76 -0.59
CA ARG A 124 1.34 10.94 -1.42
C ARG A 124 1.25 12.25 -0.61
N ASN A 125 0.32 12.32 0.35
CA ASN A 125 0.19 13.44 1.28
C ASN A 125 1.35 13.50 2.29
N ILE A 126 1.66 12.37 2.92
CA ILE A 126 2.74 12.24 3.92
C ILE A 126 4.08 12.66 3.30
N LEU A 127 4.38 12.13 2.12
CA LEU A 127 5.67 12.29 1.44
C LEU A 127 5.73 13.52 0.53
N ARG A 128 4.73 14.42 0.53
CA ARG A 128 4.67 15.59 -0.36
C ARG A 128 5.89 16.52 -0.33
N ARG A 129 6.69 16.47 0.74
CA ARG A 129 7.92 17.26 0.94
C ARG A 129 9.20 16.42 0.88
N THR A 130 9.10 15.13 0.55
CA THR A 130 10.29 14.30 0.38
C THR A 130 11.08 14.77 -0.83
N GLN A 131 12.40 14.71 -0.71
CA GLN A 131 13.34 14.99 -1.79
C GLN A 131 14.14 13.75 -2.17
N ASP A 132 13.95 12.67 -1.42
CA ASP A 132 14.64 11.39 -1.59
C ASP A 132 13.76 10.44 -2.42
N PRO A 133 14.16 10.09 -3.66
CA PRO A 133 13.39 9.21 -4.52
C PRO A 133 13.42 7.76 -4.07
N VAL A 134 14.49 7.32 -3.39
CA VAL A 134 14.59 5.97 -2.83
C VAL A 134 13.50 5.78 -1.77
N ARG A 135 13.20 6.81 -0.98
CA ARG A 135 12.06 6.83 -0.05
C ARG A 135 10.71 6.70 -0.75
N LEU A 136 10.54 7.30 -1.93
CA LEU A 136 9.31 7.14 -2.71
C LEU A 136 9.18 5.72 -3.23
N LYS A 137 10.23 5.16 -3.86
CA LYS A 137 10.23 3.76 -4.31
C LYS A 137 9.97 2.78 -3.15
N ALA A 138 10.55 3.03 -1.98
CA ALA A 138 10.32 2.21 -0.79
C ALA A 138 8.87 2.31 -0.29
N ALA A 139 8.24 3.48 -0.42
CA ALA A 139 6.85 3.67 -0.02
C ALA A 139 5.85 2.94 -0.94
N GLU A 140 6.22 2.61 -2.18
CA GLU A 140 5.38 1.78 -3.06
C GLU A 140 5.05 0.41 -2.46
N LEU A 141 5.91 -0.13 -1.59
CA LEU A 141 5.67 -1.41 -0.91
C LEU A 141 4.36 -1.42 -0.12
N PHE A 142 3.87 -0.25 0.32
CA PHE A 142 2.65 -0.12 1.12
C PHE A 142 1.36 -0.33 0.33
N PHE A 143 1.38 -0.08 -0.98
CA PHE A 143 0.18 -0.08 -1.83
C PHE A 143 0.36 -0.87 -3.13
N ARG A 144 1.54 -1.44 -3.39
CA ARG A 144 1.80 -2.29 -4.53
C ARG A 144 2.52 -3.57 -4.11
N GLU A 145 2.02 -4.70 -4.60
CA GLU A 145 2.70 -5.99 -4.45
C GLU A 145 4.06 -5.94 -5.15
N GLN A 146 5.11 -6.42 -4.48
CA GLN A 146 6.45 -6.49 -5.07
C GLN A 146 6.87 -7.94 -5.30
N VAL A 147 7.54 -8.23 -6.41
CA VAL A 147 8.27 -9.48 -6.62
C VAL A 147 9.68 -9.34 -6.03
N VAL A 148 10.16 -10.42 -5.42
CA VAL A 148 11.50 -10.53 -4.84
C VAL A 148 12.37 -11.40 -5.72
N THR A 149 13.49 -10.84 -6.18
CA THR A 149 14.55 -11.58 -6.87
C THR A 149 15.72 -11.78 -5.92
N LEU A 150 16.13 -13.04 -5.76
CA LEU A 150 17.25 -13.46 -4.91
C LEU A 150 18.35 -14.04 -5.81
N GLU A 151 19.41 -13.28 -6.08
CA GLU A 151 20.52 -13.71 -6.93
C GLU A 151 21.87 -13.33 -6.32
N ASN A 152 22.79 -14.29 -6.17
CA ASN A 152 24.16 -14.06 -5.68
C ASN A 152 24.21 -13.23 -4.37
N GLY A 153 23.23 -13.42 -3.48
CA GLY A 153 23.12 -12.70 -2.20
C GLY A 153 22.53 -11.29 -2.32
N THR A 154 22.10 -10.86 -3.51
CA THR A 154 21.27 -9.66 -3.71
C THR A 154 19.81 -9.96 -3.37
N VAL A 155 19.12 -8.95 -2.85
CA VAL A 155 17.70 -8.99 -2.54
C VAL A 155 17.07 -7.80 -3.24
N MET A 156 16.46 -8.05 -4.39
CA MET A 156 15.87 -7.02 -5.22
C MET A 156 14.36 -7.05 -5.11
N VAL A 157 13.74 -5.89 -4.94
CA VAL A 157 12.27 -5.77 -4.94
C VAL A 157 11.82 -4.86 -6.08
N ALA A 158 10.82 -5.31 -6.82
CA ALA A 158 10.26 -4.60 -7.97
C ALA A 158 8.75 -4.82 -8.06
N ASP A 159 8.04 -3.93 -8.74
CA ASP A 159 6.59 -4.03 -8.86
C ASP A 159 6.14 -5.32 -9.56
N ALA A 160 5.21 -6.05 -8.94
CA ALA A 160 4.79 -7.35 -9.45
C ALA A 160 4.02 -7.26 -10.78
N GLU A 161 3.20 -6.22 -10.97
CA GLU A 161 2.43 -6.02 -12.18
C GLU A 161 3.34 -5.64 -13.35
N ILE A 162 4.30 -4.73 -13.11
CA ILE A 162 5.26 -4.31 -14.14
C ILE A 162 6.18 -5.47 -14.54
N VAL A 163 6.70 -6.25 -13.58
CA VAL A 163 7.53 -7.41 -13.88
C VAL A 163 6.75 -8.46 -14.68
N ALA A 164 5.48 -8.73 -14.33
CA ALA A 164 4.63 -9.65 -15.07
C ALA A 164 4.40 -9.16 -16.52
N MET A 165 4.01 -7.90 -16.70
CA MET A 165 3.80 -7.30 -18.01
C MET A 165 5.07 -7.34 -18.88
N MET A 166 6.23 -7.01 -18.31
CA MET A 166 7.51 -7.05 -19.03
C MET A 166 7.94 -8.48 -19.36
N SER A 167 7.58 -9.47 -18.54
CA SER A 167 7.85 -10.88 -18.83
C SER A 167 6.99 -11.41 -19.97
N GLU A 168 5.73 -10.98 -20.06
CA GLU A 168 4.82 -11.35 -21.15
C GLU A 168 5.18 -10.67 -22.48
N THR A 169 5.76 -9.46 -22.42
CA THR A 169 6.04 -8.61 -23.60
C THR A 169 7.53 -8.42 -23.91
N GLY A 170 8.43 -8.97 -23.09
CA GLY A 170 9.89 -8.86 -23.23
C GLY A 170 10.45 -7.46 -23.11
N GLY A 171 9.71 -6.56 -22.44
CA GLY A 171 10.06 -5.15 -22.35
C GLY A 171 9.91 -4.38 -23.66
N PHE A 172 9.38 -4.98 -24.73
CA PHE A 172 9.17 -4.36 -26.05
C PHE A 172 7.68 -4.09 -26.37
N GLY A 173 6.78 -4.28 -25.41
CA GLY A 173 5.34 -4.13 -25.62
C GLY A 173 4.80 -5.07 -26.71
N GLY A 174 3.92 -4.57 -27.58
CA GLY A 174 3.28 -5.38 -28.62
C GLY A 174 4.23 -6.06 -29.62
N LEU A 175 5.46 -5.54 -29.81
CA LEU A 175 6.48 -6.17 -30.66
C LEU A 175 7.13 -7.38 -30.00
N GLY A 176 7.28 -7.39 -28.67
CA GLY A 176 7.85 -8.54 -27.97
C GLY A 176 6.88 -9.70 -27.84
N ALA A 177 5.57 -9.43 -27.80
CA ALA A 177 4.54 -10.47 -27.92
C ALA A 177 4.66 -11.23 -29.26
N LEU A 178 4.92 -10.53 -30.36
CA LEU A 178 5.18 -11.14 -31.68
C LEU A 178 6.50 -11.92 -31.73
N LEU A 179 7.54 -11.47 -31.01
CA LEU A 179 8.81 -12.20 -30.91
C LEU A 179 8.68 -13.49 -30.10
N MET A 180 7.79 -13.53 -29.09
CA MET A 180 7.45 -14.77 -28.37
C MET A 180 6.75 -15.78 -29.28
N GLU A 181 5.76 -15.35 -30.06
CA GLU A 181 5.10 -16.24 -31.03
C GLU A 181 6.09 -16.83 -32.04
N ALA A 182 7.15 -16.07 -32.37
CA ALA A 182 8.24 -16.51 -33.24
C ALA A 182 9.30 -17.39 -32.54
N GLY A 183 9.14 -17.73 -31.25
CA GLY A 183 10.06 -18.61 -30.49
C GLY A 183 11.43 -18.02 -30.20
N THR A 184 11.56 -16.69 -30.22
CA THR A 184 12.85 -16.01 -29.97
C THR A 184 13.11 -15.89 -28.46
N PRO A 185 14.29 -16.29 -27.94
CA PRO A 185 14.60 -16.14 -26.52
C PRO A 185 14.63 -14.67 -26.12
N MET A 186 13.85 -14.34 -25.09
CA MET A 186 13.71 -12.97 -24.60
C MET A 186 14.91 -12.57 -23.75
N ARG A 187 15.26 -11.28 -23.76
CA ARG A 187 16.21 -10.73 -22.79
C ARG A 187 15.59 -10.76 -21.39
N GLU A 188 16.41 -11.00 -20.37
CA GLU A 188 16.03 -10.80 -18.98
C GLU A 188 15.50 -9.37 -18.80
N VAL A 189 14.38 -9.25 -18.08
CA VAL A 189 13.79 -7.97 -17.72
C VAL A 189 14.74 -7.25 -16.76
N ALA A 190 15.50 -6.30 -17.29
CA ALA A 190 16.41 -5.47 -16.51
C ALA A 190 15.70 -4.17 -16.10
N LEU A 191 15.23 -4.11 -14.86
CA LEU A 191 14.74 -2.86 -14.26
C LEU A 191 15.92 -2.05 -13.73
N ASP A 192 15.83 -0.72 -13.84
CA ASP A 192 16.80 0.16 -13.23
C ASP A 192 16.70 0.09 -11.71
N VAL A 193 17.79 -0.35 -11.07
CA VAL A 193 17.91 -0.37 -9.62
C VAL A 193 18.25 1.04 -9.14
N LEU A 194 17.40 1.61 -8.29
CA LEU A 194 17.67 2.93 -7.71
C LEU A 194 18.81 2.84 -6.69
N GLY A 195 19.81 3.69 -6.89
CA GLY A 195 20.92 3.97 -5.99
C GLY A 195 21.26 5.45 -5.99
N GLU A 196 22.33 5.82 -5.29
CA GLU A 196 22.71 7.23 -5.10
C GLU A 196 22.96 7.97 -6.43
N ASP A 197 23.52 7.29 -7.43
CA ASP A 197 23.93 7.90 -8.69
C ASP A 197 22.80 8.09 -9.72
N ASN A 198 21.70 7.34 -9.60
CA ASN A 198 20.62 7.31 -10.60
C ASN A 198 19.22 7.55 -10.02
N ALA A 199 19.07 7.83 -8.72
CA ALA A 199 17.77 7.99 -8.06
C ALA A 199 16.87 9.07 -8.71
N ASP A 200 17.45 10.10 -9.32
CA ASP A 200 16.69 11.20 -9.93
C ASP A 200 15.80 10.75 -11.11
N ILE A 201 16.10 9.63 -11.78
CA ILE A 201 15.25 9.10 -12.87
C ILE A 201 13.82 8.80 -12.40
N TYR A 202 13.66 8.54 -11.10
CA TYR A 202 12.38 8.17 -10.50
C TYR A 202 11.34 9.27 -10.65
N TRP A 203 11.71 10.56 -10.62
CA TRP A 203 10.74 11.65 -10.65
C TRP A 203 9.88 11.64 -11.91
N GLU A 204 10.52 11.46 -13.06
CA GLU A 204 9.85 11.41 -14.36
C GLU A 204 9.11 10.08 -14.59
N ARG A 205 9.46 9.05 -13.80
CA ARG A 205 8.96 7.67 -13.93
C ARG A 205 8.06 7.24 -12.77
N SER A 206 7.75 8.12 -11.83
CA SER A 206 7.09 7.76 -10.57
C SER A 206 5.73 7.07 -10.76
N ASP A 207 5.01 7.37 -11.85
CA ASP A 207 3.74 6.74 -12.20
C ASP A 207 3.89 5.43 -13.02
N ARG A 208 5.10 5.07 -13.42
CA ARG A 208 5.39 3.85 -14.20
C ARG A 208 5.72 2.66 -13.31
N PHE A 209 6.14 2.89 -12.08
CA PHE A 209 6.54 1.85 -11.11
C PHE A 209 7.60 0.88 -11.66
N ASP A 210 8.40 1.32 -12.64
CA ASP A 210 9.29 0.50 -13.47
C ASP A 210 10.75 0.56 -13.02
N THR A 211 10.97 0.75 -11.72
CA THR A 211 12.30 0.76 -11.10
C THR A 211 12.34 -0.29 -9.99
N ALA A 212 13.54 -0.77 -9.67
CA ALA A 212 13.76 -1.76 -8.62
C ALA A 212 14.52 -1.14 -7.43
N LEU A 213 14.48 -1.81 -6.29
CA LEU A 213 15.14 -1.37 -5.06
C LEU A 213 15.96 -2.52 -4.47
N ASP A 214 17.24 -2.26 -4.19
CA ASP A 214 18.07 -3.19 -3.41
C ASP A 214 17.66 -3.10 -1.93
N PHE A 215 17.16 -4.22 -1.42
CA PHE A 215 16.61 -4.34 -0.08
C PHE A 215 17.53 -5.10 0.89
N ARG A 216 18.79 -5.33 0.52
CA ARG A 216 19.77 -5.92 1.44
C ARG A 216 20.02 -5.02 2.64
N PHE A 217 20.31 -5.64 3.78
CA PHE A 217 20.81 -4.92 4.96
C PHE A 217 22.05 -4.08 4.59
N THR A 218 22.15 -2.86 5.13
CA THR A 218 23.15 -1.80 4.81
C THR A 218 23.00 -1.08 3.46
N GLN A 219 22.07 -1.50 2.60
CA GLN A 219 21.74 -0.74 1.39
C GLN A 219 20.71 0.36 1.70
N PRO A 220 20.53 1.36 0.82
CA PRO A 220 19.60 2.47 1.06
C PRO A 220 18.13 2.05 1.22
N GLY A 221 17.71 0.92 0.62
CA GLY A 221 16.32 0.49 0.59
C GLY A 221 15.67 0.29 1.96
N PRO A 222 16.24 -0.55 2.87
CA PRO A 222 15.67 -0.75 4.20
C PRO A 222 15.64 0.53 5.03
N ASP A 223 16.66 1.39 4.97
CA ASP A 223 16.66 2.67 5.69
C ASP A 223 15.58 3.63 5.13
N ALA A 224 15.43 3.69 3.81
CA ALA A 224 14.38 4.47 3.16
C ALA A 224 13.00 3.98 3.59
N PHE A 225 12.77 2.66 3.61
CA PHE A 225 11.53 2.06 4.08
C PHE A 225 11.26 2.34 5.56
N ALA A 226 12.30 2.27 6.42
CA ALA A 226 12.19 2.63 7.83
C ALA A 226 11.70 4.07 8.03
N ARG A 227 12.20 5.02 7.23
CA ARG A 227 11.72 6.41 7.26
C ARG A 227 10.25 6.55 6.81
N VAL A 228 9.78 5.70 5.90
CA VAL A 228 8.36 5.66 5.51
C VAL A 228 7.50 5.11 6.66
N LEU A 229 7.94 4.05 7.34
CA LEU A 229 7.26 3.49 8.52
C LEU A 229 7.10 4.56 9.61
N GLU A 230 8.17 5.29 9.92
CA GLU A 230 8.11 6.41 10.89
C GLU A 230 7.13 7.49 10.47
N ALA A 231 7.18 7.92 9.20
CA ALA A 231 6.29 8.97 8.69
C ALA A 231 4.82 8.53 8.72
N TRP A 232 4.54 7.27 8.43
CA TRP A 232 3.20 6.66 8.53
C TRP A 232 2.69 6.69 9.97
N ILE A 233 3.49 6.20 10.92
CA ILE A 233 3.14 6.16 12.34
C ILE A 233 2.93 7.57 12.87
N GLN A 234 3.81 8.52 12.55
CA GLN A 234 3.68 9.91 12.96
C GLN A 234 2.41 10.56 12.42
N HIS A 235 2.04 10.28 11.16
CA HIS A 235 0.84 10.86 10.53
C HIS A 235 -0.47 10.45 11.21
N PHE A 236 -0.60 9.18 11.59
CA PHE A 236 -1.82 8.67 12.24
C PHE A 236 -1.83 8.89 13.75
N PHE A 237 -0.69 8.68 14.42
CA PHE A 237 -0.63 8.66 15.87
C PHE A 237 -0.05 9.91 16.51
N GLN A 238 0.58 10.80 15.72
CA GLN A 238 1.34 11.94 16.25
C GLN A 238 2.36 11.51 17.32
N THR A 239 2.94 10.33 17.13
CA THR A 239 3.96 9.75 18.00
C THR A 239 5.25 9.55 17.21
N ASP A 240 6.31 10.21 17.68
CA ASP A 240 7.63 10.06 17.11
C ASP A 240 8.23 8.70 17.51
N VAL A 241 8.67 7.97 16.50
CA VAL A 241 9.33 6.67 16.64
C VAL A 241 10.60 6.67 15.81
N ARG A 242 11.55 5.84 16.23
CA ARG A 242 12.78 5.57 15.50
C ARG A 242 12.79 4.13 15.04
N VAL A 243 12.87 3.90 13.74
CA VAL A 243 12.91 2.58 13.11
C VAL A 243 14.31 2.38 12.51
N GLN A 244 14.97 1.28 12.86
CA GLN A 244 16.30 0.95 12.36
C GLN A 244 16.30 -0.45 11.76
N PRO A 245 16.79 -0.65 10.53
CA PRO A 245 17.06 -1.98 10.00
C PRO A 245 18.05 -2.71 10.91
N VAL A 246 17.84 -4.00 11.12
CA VAL A 246 18.74 -4.87 11.88
C VAL A 246 18.95 -6.18 11.13
N GLN A 247 20.11 -6.79 11.29
CA GLN A 247 20.39 -8.08 10.65
C GLN A 247 19.69 -9.25 11.37
N LYS A 248 19.42 -9.12 12.68
CA LYS A 248 18.84 -10.16 13.52
C LYS A 248 18.28 -9.60 14.81
N ILE A 249 17.34 -10.31 15.38
CA ILE A 249 16.78 -10.02 16.70
C ILE A 249 17.67 -10.70 17.75
N ARG A 250 18.18 -9.91 18.70
CA ARG A 250 18.92 -10.36 19.88
C ARG A 250 18.31 -9.68 21.08
N ASP A 251 17.30 -10.32 21.65
CA ASP A 251 16.51 -9.76 22.74
C ASP A 251 16.04 -10.87 23.68
N ASP A 252 16.74 -11.01 24.82
CA ASP A 252 16.38 -11.97 25.86
C ASP A 252 15.10 -11.57 26.61
N GLN A 253 14.62 -10.32 26.41
CA GLN A 253 13.41 -9.79 27.01
C GLN A 253 12.38 -9.36 25.95
N TRP A 254 12.36 -10.06 24.79
CA TRP A 254 11.40 -9.80 23.72
C TRP A 254 9.98 -9.77 24.28
N SER A 255 9.33 -8.60 24.19
CA SER A 255 7.99 -8.38 24.74
C SER A 255 6.94 -7.96 23.72
N TRP A 256 7.34 -7.54 22.51
CA TRP A 256 6.42 -7.12 21.47
C TRP A 256 7.01 -7.21 20.07
N HIS A 257 6.17 -7.53 19.08
CA HIS A 257 6.52 -7.50 17.67
C HIS A 257 5.31 -7.18 16.79
N VAL A 258 5.57 -6.76 15.55
CA VAL A 258 4.55 -6.55 14.52
C VAL A 258 5.08 -7.11 13.19
N GLY A 259 4.36 -8.08 12.62
CA GLY A 259 4.59 -8.47 11.23
C GLY A 259 4.06 -7.40 10.28
N LEU A 260 4.86 -6.98 9.31
CA LEU A 260 4.46 -5.99 8.30
C LEU A 260 3.67 -6.63 7.16
N ASP A 261 3.53 -7.95 7.15
CA ASP A 261 2.78 -8.77 6.20
C ASP A 261 2.24 -10.03 6.92
N ALA A 262 1.54 -10.90 6.18
CA ALA A 262 0.94 -12.09 6.77
C ALA A 262 1.99 -13.13 7.18
N ASP A 263 3.00 -13.38 6.35
CA ASP A 263 4.05 -14.37 6.58
C ASP A 263 4.96 -13.93 7.75
N SER A 264 5.36 -12.67 7.79
CA SER A 264 6.13 -12.12 8.92
C SER A 264 5.38 -12.20 10.24
N THR A 265 4.06 -12.04 10.23
CA THR A 265 3.24 -12.22 11.45
C THR A 265 3.32 -13.65 11.96
N VAL A 266 3.19 -14.64 11.08
CA VAL A 266 3.30 -16.07 11.45
C VAL A 266 4.70 -16.40 11.97
N ILE A 267 5.74 -15.95 11.26
CA ILE A 267 7.14 -16.19 11.60
C ILE A 267 7.50 -15.58 12.96
N LEU A 268 7.13 -14.30 13.20
CA LEU A 268 7.44 -13.64 14.46
C LEU A 268 6.67 -14.24 15.64
N ASN A 269 5.42 -14.68 15.45
CA ASN A 269 4.68 -15.41 16.48
C ASN A 269 5.38 -16.72 16.85
N ALA A 270 5.86 -17.48 15.87
CA ALA A 270 6.59 -18.73 16.12
C ALA A 270 7.89 -18.47 16.90
N LEU A 271 8.67 -17.46 16.50
CA LEU A 271 9.90 -17.05 17.21
C LEU A 271 9.62 -16.60 18.65
N TYR A 272 8.56 -15.80 18.85
CA TYR A 272 8.14 -15.34 20.18
C TYR A 272 7.71 -16.49 21.09
N GLU A 273 7.07 -17.51 20.54
CA GLU A 273 6.70 -18.75 21.25
C GLU A 273 7.90 -19.71 21.46
N GLY A 274 9.11 -19.33 21.06
CA GLY A 274 10.33 -20.14 21.21
C GLY A 274 10.42 -21.32 20.23
N LYS A 275 9.64 -21.32 19.14
CA LYS A 275 9.70 -22.35 18.11
C LYS A 275 10.89 -22.08 17.19
N ALA A 276 11.58 -23.15 16.79
CA ALA A 276 12.62 -23.07 15.78
C ALA A 276 11.99 -22.85 14.40
N LEU A 277 12.59 -21.97 13.61
CA LEU A 277 12.23 -21.80 12.20
C LEU A 277 12.93 -22.85 11.34
N THR A 278 12.22 -23.32 10.32
CA THR A 278 12.81 -24.05 9.21
C THR A 278 13.71 -23.12 8.39
N GLU A 279 14.64 -23.69 7.62
CA GLU A 279 15.47 -22.92 6.69
C GLU A 279 14.63 -22.15 5.67
N ALA A 280 13.54 -22.75 5.20
CA ALA A 280 12.60 -22.12 4.28
C ALA A 280 11.94 -20.87 4.89
N GLU A 281 11.45 -20.95 6.13
CA GLU A 281 10.86 -19.80 6.84
C GLU A 281 11.90 -18.71 7.09
N ASN A 282 13.14 -19.09 7.40
CA ASN A 282 14.22 -18.13 7.59
C ASN A 282 14.56 -17.38 6.29
N LEU A 283 14.53 -18.07 5.15
CA LEU A 283 14.73 -17.47 3.82
C LEU A 283 13.57 -16.55 3.40
N GLN A 284 12.38 -16.69 3.98
CA GLN A 284 11.26 -15.78 3.71
C GLN A 284 11.45 -14.39 4.33
N ILE A 285 12.28 -14.26 5.38
CA ILE A 285 12.51 -12.97 6.04
C ILE A 285 13.37 -12.09 5.13
N ILE A 286 12.77 -11.01 4.61
CA ILE A 286 13.44 -10.05 3.73
C ILE A 286 14.16 -8.98 4.54
N SER A 287 13.53 -8.48 5.60
CA SER A 287 14.14 -7.47 6.45
C SER A 287 13.56 -7.48 7.86
N LEU A 288 14.39 -7.09 8.82
CA LEU A 288 14.03 -6.95 10.23
C LEU A 288 14.30 -5.51 10.65
N PHE A 289 13.44 -4.97 11.51
CA PHE A 289 13.60 -3.63 12.05
C PHE A 289 13.40 -3.62 13.56
N ARG A 290 14.11 -2.71 14.20
CA ARG A 290 13.88 -2.30 15.59
C ARG A 290 13.14 -0.97 15.58
N LEU A 291 11.99 -0.91 16.23
CA LEU A 291 11.26 0.33 16.48
C LEU A 291 11.39 0.71 17.96
N ASP A 292 11.86 1.91 18.24
CA ASP A 292 11.87 2.51 19.56
C ASP A 292 10.94 3.75 19.58
N PHE A 293 10.17 3.91 20.66
CA PHE A 293 9.35 5.09 20.87
C PHE A 293 10.18 6.20 21.53
N GLU A 294 10.20 7.38 20.92
CA GLU A 294 10.88 8.55 21.49
C GLU A 294 10.09 9.08 22.70
N ASN A 295 8.76 9.14 22.57
CA ASN A 295 7.86 9.52 23.67
C ASN A 295 7.24 8.30 24.36
N ARG A 296 7.69 8.02 25.58
CA ARG A 296 7.22 6.89 26.39
C ARG A 296 5.79 7.04 26.93
N SER A 297 5.23 8.25 26.96
CA SER A 297 3.85 8.43 27.47
C SER A 297 2.79 7.92 26.50
N SER A 298 3.09 7.89 25.19
CA SER A 298 2.24 7.33 24.13
C SER A 298 2.15 5.80 24.15
N VAL A 299 2.95 5.12 24.99
CA VAL A 299 3.10 3.65 25.01
C VAL A 299 2.44 3.06 26.25
N GLN A 300 1.86 1.88 26.09
CA GLN A 300 1.29 1.10 27.21
C GLN A 300 2.32 0.90 28.33
N PRO A 301 1.93 1.02 29.62
CA PRO A 301 2.86 1.00 30.74
C PRO A 301 3.86 -0.17 30.73
N ALA A 302 3.41 -1.38 30.38
CA ALA A 302 4.23 -2.60 30.35
C ALA A 302 5.29 -2.64 29.24
N GLN A 303 5.14 -1.79 28.21
CA GLN A 303 6.00 -1.76 27.01
C GLN A 303 6.87 -0.49 26.94
N ARG A 304 6.83 0.38 27.95
CA ARG A 304 7.63 1.61 27.97
C ARG A 304 9.13 1.32 27.99
N GLY A 305 9.85 1.91 27.04
CA GLY A 305 11.31 1.76 26.92
C GLY A 305 11.77 0.42 26.36
N LYS A 306 10.85 -0.43 25.93
CA LYS A 306 11.15 -1.69 25.23
C LYS A 306 11.02 -1.50 23.72
N PRO A 307 11.85 -2.17 22.91
CA PRO A 307 11.72 -2.10 21.47
C PRO A 307 10.49 -2.87 20.99
N VAL A 308 9.99 -2.51 19.83
CA VAL A 308 9.07 -3.31 19.03
C VAL A 308 9.83 -3.87 17.85
N TRP A 309 9.84 -5.19 17.69
CA TRP A 309 10.47 -5.83 16.55
C TRP A 309 9.52 -5.90 15.36
N LEU A 310 9.97 -5.46 14.20
CA LEU A 310 9.22 -5.53 12.94
C LEU A 310 9.90 -6.50 11.99
N ALA A 311 9.13 -7.19 11.17
CA ALA A 311 9.66 -8.00 10.07
C ALA A 311 8.85 -7.78 8.81
N LEU A 312 9.54 -7.80 7.68
CA LEU A 312 8.97 -7.87 6.34
C LEU A 312 9.43 -9.19 5.72
N SER A 313 8.49 -9.97 5.22
CA SER A 313 8.73 -11.28 4.63
C SER A 313 8.11 -11.38 3.24
N MET A 314 8.60 -12.34 2.46
CA MET A 314 8.01 -12.73 1.20
C MET A 314 7.16 -14.00 1.35
N THR A 315 6.13 -14.12 0.53
CA THR A 315 5.37 -15.35 0.35
C THR A 315 6.24 -16.43 -0.32
N LYS A 316 5.72 -17.67 -0.36
CA LYS A 316 6.35 -18.78 -1.09
C LYS A 316 6.56 -18.50 -2.58
N ASP A 317 5.71 -17.65 -3.17
CA ASP A 317 5.79 -17.23 -4.57
C ASP A 317 6.72 -16.03 -4.76
N ARG A 318 7.59 -15.73 -3.77
CA ARG A 318 8.53 -14.60 -3.76
C ARG A 318 7.86 -13.25 -3.96
N LYS A 319 6.73 -13.02 -3.30
CA LYS A 319 6.01 -11.74 -3.34
C LYS A 319 5.96 -11.10 -1.96
N ILE A 320 6.13 -9.79 -1.89
CA ILE A 320 5.90 -8.99 -0.69
C ILE A 320 4.52 -8.35 -0.78
N ARG A 321 3.71 -8.57 0.25
CA ARG A 321 2.38 -7.97 0.43
C ARG A 321 2.34 -7.25 1.77
N MET A 322 2.93 -6.06 1.83
CA MET A 322 2.94 -5.25 3.05
C MET A 322 1.51 -4.84 3.41
N LYS A 323 1.22 -4.81 4.71
CA LYS A 323 -0.08 -4.48 5.30
C LYS A 323 0.06 -3.25 6.21
N PRO A 324 -0.12 -2.02 5.70
CA PRO A 324 0.08 -0.79 6.48
C PRO A 324 -0.81 -0.72 7.72
N GLN A 325 -1.99 -1.33 7.67
CA GLN A 325 -2.92 -1.42 8.78
C GLN A 325 -2.34 -2.14 10.00
N ASN A 326 -1.36 -3.04 9.84
CA ASN A 326 -0.75 -3.73 10.97
C ASN A 326 -0.04 -2.74 11.91
N LEU A 327 0.47 -1.62 11.38
CA LEU A 327 1.03 -0.54 12.19
C LEU A 327 -0.05 0.29 12.90
N LEU A 328 -1.30 0.27 12.40
CA LEU A 328 -2.40 0.97 13.03
C LEU A 328 -3.03 0.17 14.18
N VAL A 329 -3.06 -1.15 14.07
CA VAL A 329 -3.78 -2.01 15.04
C VAL A 329 -2.88 -2.72 16.04
N ASN A 330 -1.60 -2.97 15.72
CA ASN A 330 -0.76 -3.85 16.53
C ASN A 330 0.37 -3.14 17.29
N LEU A 331 0.51 -1.81 17.18
CA LEU A 331 1.49 -1.08 17.99
C LEU A 331 1.03 -0.99 19.46
N PRO A 332 1.96 -1.06 20.45
CA PRO A 332 1.63 -1.05 21.88
C PRO A 332 1.36 0.37 22.38
N LEU A 333 0.53 1.12 21.66
CA LEU A 333 0.15 2.48 22.03
C LEU A 333 -0.83 2.44 23.20
N ALA A 334 -0.69 3.41 24.11
CA ALA A 334 -1.69 3.64 25.14
C ALA A 334 -3.02 4.00 24.47
N SER A 335 -4.13 3.43 24.95
CA SER A 335 -5.46 3.84 24.52
C SER A 335 -5.59 5.35 24.67
N ARG A 336 -5.99 6.04 23.59
CA ARG A 336 -6.36 7.46 23.68
C ARG A 336 -7.58 7.53 24.61
N SER A 337 -7.37 8.03 25.83
CA SER A 337 -8.41 8.31 26.82
C SER A 337 -9.34 9.41 26.36
#